data_AF-A0A8T7EB63-F1
#
_entry.id   AF-A0A8T7EB63-F1
#
_cell.length_a   1.000
_cell.length_b   1.000
_cell.length_c   1.000
_cell.angle_alpha   90.00
_cell.angle_beta   90.00
_cell.angle_gamma   90.00
#
_symmetry.space_group_name_H-M   'P 1'
#
loop_
_entity.id
_entity.type
_entity.pdbx_description
1 polymer ?
#
loop_
_entity_poly.entity_id
_entity_poly.type
_entity_poly.pdbx_seq_one_letter_code
_entity_poly.pdbx_strand_id
1 'polypeptide(L)'
;MVTWLTIIGMGVITYGIRLAPIVLLERFALSSALRQALKFVPVAVLSAIILPELIMPGGGVDVSLANGRLLAGLLAIFVAWRTKNVLWTIVVGMVALWLL
;
A
#
# COMPACT_ATOMS: atom_id res chain seq x y z
N MET A 1 -2.25 -1.85 -36.32
CA MET A 1 -1.72 -3.22 -36.07
C MET A 1 -0.96 -3.30 -34.75
N VAL A 2 -0.03 -2.38 -34.47
CA VAL A 2 0.77 -2.39 -33.22
C VAL A 2 -0.09 -2.32 -31.95
N THR A 3 -1.16 -1.51 -31.93
CA THR A 3 -2.06 -1.35 -30.78
C THR A 3 -2.74 -2.65 -30.33
N TRP A 4 -3.23 -3.46 -31.27
CA TRP A 4 -3.82 -4.77 -30.96
C TRP A 4 -2.80 -5.72 -30.34
N LEU A 5 -1.57 -5.71 -30.85
CA LEU A 5 -0.48 -6.51 -30.31
C LEU A 5 -0.11 -6.06 -28.89
N THR A 6 -0.11 -4.75 -28.62
CA THR A 6 0.13 -4.20 -27.28
C THR A 6 -0.97 -4.58 -26.29
N ILE A 7 -2.23 -4.54 -26.71
CA ILE A 7 -3.38 -4.91 -25.86
C ILE A 7 -3.29 -6.40 -25.49
N ILE A 8 -3.05 -7.27 -26.46
CA ILE A 8 -2.90 -8.71 -26.21
C ILE A 8 -1.68 -8.97 -25.33
N GLY A 9 -0.55 -8.31 -25.60
CA GLY A 9 0.66 -8.43 -24.80
C GLY A 9 0.45 -8.00 -23.34
N MET A 10 -0.18 -6.86 -23.10
CA MET A 10 -0.54 -6.41 -21.75
C MET A 10 -1.50 -7.38 -21.06
N GLY A 11 -2.47 -7.94 -21.80
CA GLY A 11 -3.38 -8.96 -21.29
C GLY A 11 -2.62 -10.20 -20.82
N VAL A 12 -1.77 -10.77 -21.68
CA VAL A 12 -0.97 -11.96 -21.35
C VAL A 12 -0.07 -11.71 -20.15
N ILE A 13 0.60 -10.57 -20.08
CA ILE A 13 1.48 -10.23 -18.95
C ILE A 13 0.68 -10.08 -17.65
N THR A 14 -0.44 -9.35 -17.69
CA THR A 14 -1.28 -9.11 -16.50
C THR A 14 -1.88 -10.41 -15.96
N TYR A 15 -2.44 -11.24 -16.85
CA TYR A 15 -2.97 -12.54 -16.47
C TYR A 15 -1.85 -13.48 -16.04
N GLY A 16 -0.69 -13.47 -16.69
CA GLY A 16 0.48 -14.25 -16.29
C GLY A 16 0.91 -13.94 -14.87
N ILE A 17 1.09 -12.65 -14.53
CA ILE A 17 1.51 -12.23 -13.18
C ILE A 17 0.45 -12.56 -12.12
N ARG A 18 -0.86 -12.46 -12.45
CA ARG A 18 -1.94 -12.79 -11.49
C ARG A 18 -2.18 -14.29 -11.33
N LEU A 19 -2.14 -15.06 -12.42
CA LEU A 19 -2.44 -16.49 -12.42
C LEU A 19 -1.24 -17.33 -12.00
N ALA A 20 -0.01 -16.87 -12.25
CA ALA A 20 1.20 -17.58 -11.84
C ALA A 20 1.20 -17.94 -10.34
N PRO A 21 1.00 -16.99 -9.39
CA PRO A 21 0.91 -17.35 -7.98
C PRO A 21 -0.29 -18.25 -7.70
N ILE A 22 -1.47 -18.03 -8.30
CA ILE A 22 -2.65 -18.86 -8.02
C ILE A 22 -2.40 -20.35 -8.37
N VAL A 23 -1.90 -20.60 -9.58
CA VAL A 23 -1.61 -21.96 -10.07
C VAL A 23 -0.42 -22.58 -9.34
N LEU A 24 0.61 -21.78 -9.04
CA LEU A 24 1.79 -22.25 -8.31
C LEU A 24 1.46 -22.59 -6.85
N LEU A 25 0.61 -21.79 -6.20
CA LEU A 25 0.14 -22.01 -4.83
C LEU A 25 -0.77 -23.23 -4.71
N GLU A 26 -1.49 -23.60 -5.78
CA GLU A 26 -2.32 -24.81 -5.82
C GLU A 26 -1.46 -26.08 -6.01
N ARG A 27 -0.36 -25.97 -6.76
CA ARG A 27 0.50 -27.10 -7.11
C ARG A 27 1.57 -27.41 -6.06
N PHE A 28 2.01 -26.42 -5.29
CA PHE A 28 2.91 -26.61 -4.14
C PHE A 28 2.10 -26.70 -2.86
N ALA A 29 2.29 -27.76 -2.07
CA ALA A 29 1.76 -27.85 -0.70
C ALA A 29 2.39 -26.73 0.15
N LEU A 30 1.73 -25.58 0.19
CA LEU A 30 2.17 -24.42 0.96
C LEU A 30 2.33 -24.80 2.43
N SER A 31 3.50 -24.53 2.99
CA SER A 31 3.68 -24.60 4.44
C SER A 31 2.69 -23.64 5.12
N SER A 32 2.22 -24.00 6.32
CA SER A 32 1.27 -23.16 7.07
C SER A 32 1.79 -21.73 7.27
N ALA A 33 3.11 -21.59 7.43
CA ALA A 33 3.81 -20.30 7.56
C ALA A 33 3.65 -19.43 6.30
N LEU A 34 3.85 -19.98 5.10
CA LEU A 34 3.75 -19.20 3.86
C LEU A 34 2.30 -18.77 3.59
N ARG A 35 1.33 -19.66 3.85
CA ARG A 35 -0.09 -19.32 3.73
C ARG A 35 -0.51 -18.22 4.71
N GLN A 36 0.06 -18.21 5.90
CA GLN A 36 -0.16 -17.16 6.89
C GLN A 36 0.49 -15.84 6.45
N ALA A 37 1.72 -15.86 5.95
CA ALA A 37 2.41 -14.68 5.44
C ALA A 37 1.65 -14.00 4.28
N LEU A 38 1.09 -14.80 3.36
CA LEU A 38 0.31 -14.29 2.22
C LEU A 38 -0.93 -13.48 2.64
N LYS A 39 -1.54 -13.77 3.79
CA LYS A 39 -2.66 -12.99 4.33
C LYS A 39 -2.26 -11.57 4.73
N PHE A 40 -0.98 -11.35 5.06
CA PHE A 40 -0.46 -10.03 5.44
C PHE A 40 0.06 -9.22 4.26
N VAL A 41 0.19 -9.82 3.07
CA VAL A 41 0.68 -9.12 1.86
C VAL A 41 -0.10 -7.84 1.56
N PRO A 42 -1.45 -7.81 1.58
CA PRO A 42 -2.18 -6.58 1.27
C PRO A 42 -1.84 -5.43 2.22
N VAL A 43 -1.79 -5.70 3.52
CA VAL A 43 -1.47 -4.68 4.54
C VAL A 43 0.00 -4.27 4.46
N ALA A 44 0.90 -5.23 4.24
CA ALA A 44 2.33 -4.96 4.10
C ALA A 44 2.64 -4.08 2.88
N VAL A 45 2.00 -4.36 1.74
CA VAL A 45 2.14 -3.57 0.51
C VAL A 45 1.61 -2.15 0.70
N LEU A 46 0.41 -2.00 1.29
CA LEU A 46 -0.14 -0.67 1.57
C LEU A 46 0.78 0.14 2.50
N SER A 47 1.25 -0.47 3.59
CA SER A 47 2.20 0.17 4.50
C SER A 47 3.52 0.54 3.81
N ALA A 48 4.05 -0.34 2.96
CA ALA A 48 5.29 -0.09 2.21
C ALA A 48 5.16 1.03 1.17
N ILE A 49 3.96 1.28 0.63
CA ILE A 49 3.70 2.40 -0.29
C ILE A 49 3.49 3.70 0.49
N ILE A 50 2.76 3.65 1.60
CA ILE A 50 2.38 4.84 2.36
C ILE A 50 3.56 5.40 3.17
N LEU A 51 4.33 4.54 3.85
CA LEU A 51 5.42 4.97 4.74
C LEU A 51 6.50 5.85 4.07
N PRO A 52 7.03 5.53 2.87
CA PRO A 52 8.01 6.40 2.22
C PRO A 52 7.43 7.75 1.81
N GLU A 53 6.14 7.82 1.45
CA GLU A 53 5.47 9.10 1.15
C GLU A 53 5.36 10.00 2.40
N LEU A 54 5.30 9.43 3.61
CA LEU A 54 5.35 10.20 4.86
C LEU A 54 6.78 10.67 5.20
N ILE A 55 7.76 9.76 5.13
CA ILE A 55 9.11 9.99 5.66
C ILE A 55 10.04 10.67 4.65
N MET A 56 9.81 10.46 3.35
CA MET A 56 10.71 10.91 2.28
C MET A 56 10.00 11.72 1.18
N PRO A 57 9.32 12.84 1.53
CA PRO A 57 8.68 13.66 0.52
C PRO A 57 9.73 14.28 -0.41
N GLY A 58 9.86 13.73 -1.62
CA GLY A 58 10.83 14.21 -2.63
C GLY A 58 12.17 13.46 -2.66
N GLY A 59 12.29 12.31 -1.99
CA GLY A 59 13.44 11.39 -2.16
C GLY A 59 14.56 11.52 -1.11
N GLY A 60 14.47 12.49 -0.19
CA GLY A 60 15.34 12.59 0.98
C GLY A 60 14.58 12.27 2.27
N VAL A 61 15.23 11.62 3.24
CA VAL A 61 14.63 11.35 4.57
C VAL A 61 14.44 12.66 5.33
N ASP A 62 13.19 13.03 5.58
CA ASP A 62 12.80 14.21 6.34
C ASP A 62 11.90 13.81 7.52
N VAL A 63 12.53 13.57 8.67
CA VAL A 63 11.85 13.28 9.94
C VAL A 63 11.69 14.56 10.78
N SER A 64 11.82 15.73 10.17
CA SER A 64 11.65 16.99 10.87
C SER A 64 10.19 17.23 11.24
N LEU A 65 9.97 17.99 12.32
CA LEU A 65 8.66 18.55 12.67
C LEU A 65 8.14 19.55 11.61
N ALA A 66 9.00 19.97 10.68
CA ALA A 66 8.60 20.76 9.51
C ALA A 66 7.88 19.93 8.43
N ASN A 67 8.00 18.60 8.47
CA ASN A 67 7.34 17.73 7.51
C ASN A 67 5.85 17.56 7.88
N GLY A 68 5.01 18.42 7.29
CA GLY A 68 3.56 18.41 7.49
C GLY A 68 2.91 17.06 7.17
N ARG A 69 3.45 16.29 6.21
CA ARG A 69 2.94 14.95 5.87
C ARG A 69 3.18 13.94 6.97
N LEU A 70 4.35 13.98 7.61
CA LEU A 70 4.69 13.11 8.73
C LEU A 70 3.81 13.41 9.94
N LEU A 71 3.63 14.70 10.27
CA LEU A 71 2.75 15.13 11.37
C LEU A 71 1.28 14.77 11.12
N ALA A 72 0.76 15.06 9.93
CA ALA A 72 -0.61 14.69 9.56
C ALA A 72 -0.83 13.17 9.58
N GLY A 73 0.17 12.40 9.12
CA GLY A 73 0.14 10.94 9.17
C GLY A 73 0.17 10.38 10.60
N LEU A 74 0.99 10.92 11.49
CA LEU A 74 1.01 10.55 12.90
C LEU A 74 -0.32 10.85 13.59
N LEU A 75 -0.92 12.02 13.30
CA LEU A 75 -2.26 12.36 13.77
C LEU A 75 -3.32 11.39 13.24
N ALA A 76 -3.27 11.03 11.96
CA ALA A 76 -4.18 10.05 11.38
C ALA A 76 -4.03 8.67 12.07
N ILE A 77 -2.81 8.21 12.31
CA ILE A 77 -2.55 6.95 13.05
C ILE A 77 -3.13 7.01 14.46
N PHE A 78 -2.94 8.13 15.17
CA PHE A 78 -3.47 8.34 16.51
C PHE A 78 -5.01 8.29 16.54
N VAL A 79 -5.66 8.98 15.59
CA VAL A 79 -7.12 8.98 15.45
C VAL A 79 -7.64 7.61 15.09
N ALA A 80 -6.98 6.90 14.17
CA ALA A 80 -7.35 5.54 13.78
C ALA A 80 -7.31 4.59 14.99
N TRP A 81 -6.26 4.70 15.81
CA TRP A 81 -6.12 3.89 17.02
C TRP A 81 -7.24 4.19 18.03
N ARG A 82 -7.61 5.47 18.19
CA ARG A 82 -8.59 5.88 19.20
C ARG A 82 -10.03 5.68 18.80
N THR A 83 -10.40 6.01 17.55
CA THR A 83 -11.78 5.98 17.05
C THR A 83 -12.15 4.64 16.42
N LYS A 84 -11.16 3.86 15.96
CA LYS A 84 -11.35 2.63 15.15
C LYS A 84 -12.31 2.85 13.96
N ASN A 85 -12.44 4.08 13.49
CA ASN A 85 -13.35 4.48 12.42
C ASN A 85 -12.58 5.12 11.28
N VAL A 86 -12.62 4.48 10.11
CA VAL A 86 -11.89 4.89 8.90
C VAL A 86 -12.30 6.29 8.43
N LEU A 87 -13.59 6.64 8.53
CA LEU A 87 -14.09 7.97 8.12
C LEU A 87 -13.46 9.09 8.96
N TRP A 88 -13.42 8.92 10.28
CA TRP A 88 -12.80 9.90 11.17
C TRP A 88 -11.29 10.02 10.93
N THR A 89 -10.60 8.90 10.68
CA THR A 89 -9.18 8.92 10.32
C THR A 89 -8.92 9.72 9.06
N ILE A 90 -9.73 9.51 8.00
CA ILE A 90 -9.58 10.22 6.73
C ILE A 90 -9.86 11.71 6.91
N VAL A 91 -10.98 12.07 7.56
CA VAL A 91 -11.36 13.48 7.74
C VAL A 91 -10.30 14.23 8.54
N VAL A 92 -9.88 13.69 9.70
CA VAL A 92 -8.88 14.37 10.54
C VAL A 92 -7.51 14.40 9.86
N GLY A 93 -7.10 13.33 9.19
CA GLY A 93 -5.84 13.29 8.46
C GLY A 93 -5.77 14.30 7.31
N MET A 94 -6.85 14.42 6.52
CA MET A 94 -6.92 15.42 5.44
C MET A 94 -6.93 16.85 5.99
N VAL A 95 -7.71 17.12 7.04
CA VAL A 95 -7.76 18.46 7.66
C VAL A 95 -6.39 18.83 8.23
N ALA A 96 -5.70 17.91 8.91
CA ALA A 96 -4.35 18.14 9.41
C ALA A 96 -3.35 18.42 8.28
N LEU A 97 -3.43 17.67 7.18
CA LEU A 97 -2.55 17.85 6.02
C LEU A 97 -2.81 19.16 5.27
N TRP A 98 -4.05 19.67 5.26
CA TRP A 98 -4.36 20.96 4.62
C TRP A 98 -4.01 22.18 5.46
N LEU A 99 -3.95 22.02 6.79
CA LEU A 99 -3.60 23.10 7.71
C LEU A 99 -2.09 23.25 7.92
N LEU A 100 -1.31 22.21 7.60
CA LEU A 100 0.15 22.15 7.70
C LEU A 100 0.79 22.37 6.32
#